data_AF-A0A939AGH1-F1
#
_entry.id   AF-A0A939AGH1-F1
#
_cell.length_a   1.000
_cell.length_b   1.000
_cell.length_c   1.000
_cell.angle_alpha   90.00
_cell.angle_beta   90.00
_cell.angle_gamma   90.00
#
_symmetry.space_group_name_H-M   'P 1'
#
loop_
_entity.id
_entity.type
_entity.pdbx_description
1 polymer ?
#
loop_
_entity_poly.entity_id
_entity_poly.type
_entity_poly.pdbx_seq_one_letter_code
_entity_poly.pdbx_strand_id
1 'polypeptide(L)'
;MDLAPLRLGASARFLIDGADVPFLYFADTAWAIVWKGKPAEWETYFERRVAQGFSVVQVNLLPWRWHLTDVEGNLPFVGGDPDRPKEAYFARFDRFLAQASARGLVTCLMILWGGPRPNLPAVRFTTAQAVSFARFVVARYGHHRMIWSLSGDAEYAREIEKWDAVGAAVESTDL
;
A
#
# COMPACT_ATOMS: atom_id res chain seq x y z
N MET A 1 -19.38 5.95 -2.53
CA MET A 1 -19.89 4.86 -3.37
C MET A 1 -19.07 3.66 -3.00
N ASP A 2 -19.70 2.60 -2.51
CA ASP A 2 -18.98 1.45 -1.98
C ASP A 2 -18.41 0.64 -3.16
N LEU A 3 -17.09 0.57 -3.24
CA LEU A 3 -16.38 -0.01 -4.37
C LEU A 3 -16.07 -1.46 -4.05
N ALA A 4 -17.00 -2.38 -4.34
CA ALA A 4 -16.83 -3.84 -4.15
C ALA A 4 -15.46 -4.36 -4.65
N PRO A 5 -14.82 -5.36 -4.02
CA PRO A 5 -13.45 -5.79 -4.38
C PRO A 5 -13.25 -6.13 -5.87
N LEU A 6 -12.03 -5.92 -6.37
CA LEU A 6 -11.65 -6.42 -7.70
C LEU A 6 -11.47 -7.94 -7.63
N ARG A 7 -11.81 -8.62 -8.72
CA ARG A 7 -11.72 -10.08 -8.81
C ARG A 7 -11.14 -10.51 -10.15
N LEU A 8 -10.62 -11.73 -10.21
CA LEU A 8 -10.22 -12.34 -11.47
C LEU A 8 -11.47 -12.62 -12.33
N GLY A 9 -11.39 -12.29 -13.62
CA GLY A 9 -12.38 -12.75 -14.60
C GLY A 9 -12.34 -14.26 -14.79
N ALA A 10 -13.34 -14.83 -15.46
CA ALA A 10 -13.50 -16.28 -15.61
C ALA A 10 -12.27 -16.99 -16.22
N SER A 11 -11.50 -16.31 -17.07
CA SER A 11 -10.27 -16.86 -17.67
C SER A 11 -9.01 -16.69 -16.80
N ALA A 12 -9.11 -15.99 -15.67
CA ALA A 12 -8.00 -15.55 -14.82
C ALA A 12 -6.91 -14.74 -15.56
N ARG A 13 -7.25 -14.06 -16.66
CA ARG A 13 -6.31 -13.24 -17.46
C ARG A 13 -6.55 -11.73 -17.36
N PHE A 14 -7.65 -11.31 -16.75
CA PHE A 14 -8.00 -9.90 -16.56
C PHE A 14 -8.75 -9.71 -15.23
N LEU A 15 -8.80 -8.47 -14.78
CA LEU A 15 -9.55 -8.06 -13.59
C LEU A 15 -10.95 -7.60 -13.99
N ILE A 16 -11.93 -7.83 -13.12
CA ILE A 16 -13.27 -7.25 -13.20
C ILE A 16 -13.65 -6.65 -11.85
N ASP A 17 -14.59 -5.71 -11.87
CA ASP A 17 -15.17 -5.14 -10.65
C ASP A 17 -16.36 -5.97 -10.12
N GLY A 18 -16.99 -5.50 -9.05
CA GLY A 18 -18.16 -6.14 -8.44
C GLY A 18 -19.43 -6.11 -9.30
N ALA A 19 -19.42 -5.42 -10.44
CA ALA A 19 -20.50 -5.41 -11.43
C ALA A 19 -20.12 -6.20 -12.71
N ASP A 20 -19.07 -7.02 -12.63
CA ASP A 20 -18.58 -7.90 -13.70
C ASP A 20 -18.01 -7.13 -14.91
N VAL A 21 -17.68 -5.85 -14.72
CA VAL A 21 -17.13 -4.99 -15.77
C VAL A 21 -15.60 -5.14 -15.82
N PRO A 22 -14.98 -5.30 -17.01
CA PRO A 22 -13.53 -5.29 -17.18
C PRO A 22 -12.86 -4.07 -16.53
N PHE A 23 -11.93 -4.33 -15.62
CA PHE A 23 -11.10 -3.33 -14.97
C PHE A 23 -9.72 -3.31 -15.63
N LEU A 24 -9.43 -2.24 -16.38
CA LEU A 24 -8.10 -2.02 -16.93
C LEU A 24 -7.18 -1.49 -15.81
N TYR A 25 -6.16 -2.26 -15.44
CA TYR A 25 -5.08 -1.79 -14.56
C TYR A 25 -4.19 -0.81 -15.35
N PHE A 26 -4.46 0.48 -15.22
CA PHE A 26 -3.65 1.53 -15.81
C PHE A 26 -3.15 2.44 -14.68
N ALA A 27 -1.86 2.28 -14.35
CA ALA A 27 -1.31 2.77 -13.10
C ALA A 27 -0.25 3.84 -13.27
N ASP A 28 -0.25 4.83 -12.37
CA ASP A 28 0.88 5.73 -12.17
C ASP A 28 1.71 5.30 -10.95
N THR A 29 3.00 5.65 -10.95
CA THR A 29 3.95 5.29 -9.91
C THR A 29 4.30 6.49 -9.04
N ALA A 30 3.73 6.55 -7.83
CA ALA A 30 3.89 7.67 -6.89
C ALA A 30 4.48 7.22 -5.55
N TRP A 31 5.58 6.45 -5.59
CA TRP A 31 6.18 5.76 -4.44
C TRP A 31 6.17 6.52 -3.11
N ALA A 32 6.56 7.79 -3.14
CA ALA A 32 6.77 8.59 -1.93
C ALA A 32 5.68 9.64 -1.67
N ILE A 33 4.67 9.76 -2.53
CA ILE A 33 3.77 10.92 -2.48
C ILE A 33 3.05 11.07 -1.15
N VAL A 34 2.72 9.95 -0.49
CA VAL A 34 2.02 10.00 0.79
C VAL A 34 2.92 10.58 1.86
N TRP A 35 4.16 10.11 2.01
CA TRP A 35 5.05 10.60 3.07
C TRP A 35 5.94 11.80 2.67
N LYS A 36 6.08 12.14 1.38
CA LYS A 36 6.84 13.33 0.89
C LYS A 36 6.03 14.44 0.24
N GLY A 37 4.83 14.17 -0.27
CA GLY A 37 3.95 15.22 -0.77
C GLY A 37 3.35 16.03 0.37
N LYS A 38 2.68 17.14 0.08
CA LYS A 38 1.81 17.87 1.01
C LYS A 38 0.34 17.59 0.66
N PRO A 39 -0.61 17.74 1.60
CA PRO A 39 -2.02 17.50 1.30
C PRO A 39 -2.56 18.29 0.09
N ALA A 40 -2.13 19.54 -0.08
CA ALA A 40 -2.51 20.36 -1.23
C ALA A 40 -1.93 19.83 -2.57
N GLU A 41 -0.76 19.19 -2.54
CA GLU A 41 -0.13 18.63 -3.73
C GLU A 41 -0.80 17.32 -4.17
N TRP A 42 -1.43 16.59 -3.24
CA TRP A 42 -2.20 15.38 -3.54
C TRP A 42 -3.40 15.66 -4.41
N GLU A 43 -4.13 16.76 -4.15
CA GLU A 43 -5.29 17.14 -4.94
C GLU A 43 -4.91 17.40 -6.41
N THR A 44 -3.90 18.24 -6.63
CA THR A 44 -3.36 18.50 -7.98
C THR A 44 -2.88 17.21 -8.65
N TYR A 45 -2.22 16.32 -7.91
CA TYR A 45 -1.79 15.03 -8.42
C TYR A 45 -2.99 14.19 -8.88
N PHE A 46 -3.99 13.98 -8.02
CA PHE A 46 -5.12 13.14 -8.33
C PHE A 46 -5.97 13.69 -9.49
N GLU A 47 -6.25 14.99 -9.51
CA GLU A 47 -6.96 15.63 -10.63
C GLU A 47 -6.25 15.40 -11.95
N ARG A 48 -4.92 15.54 -11.95
CA ARG A 48 -4.11 15.27 -13.14
C ARG A 48 -4.21 13.81 -13.56
N ARG A 49 -4.16 12.85 -12.62
CA ARG A 49 -4.22 11.41 -12.94
C ARG A 49 -5.58 10.96 -13.43
N VAL A 50 -6.66 11.46 -12.83
CA VAL A 50 -8.02 11.22 -13.29
C VAL A 50 -8.21 11.78 -14.71
N ALA A 51 -7.77 13.01 -14.98
CA ALA A 51 -7.85 13.60 -16.32
C ALA A 51 -7.04 12.85 -17.39
N GLN A 52 -6.01 12.11 -16.97
CA GLN A 52 -5.19 11.25 -17.85
C GLN A 52 -5.76 9.82 -17.98
N GLY A 53 -6.85 9.49 -17.27
CA GLY A 53 -7.51 8.19 -17.35
C GLY A 53 -6.85 7.09 -16.52
N PHE A 54 -5.93 7.40 -15.62
CA PHE A 54 -5.38 6.39 -14.69
C PHE A 54 -6.49 5.81 -13.82
N SER A 55 -6.42 4.50 -13.57
CA SER A 55 -7.34 3.77 -12.69
C SER A 55 -6.67 3.34 -11.39
N VAL A 56 -5.34 3.29 -11.35
CA VAL A 56 -4.56 2.83 -10.20
C VAL A 56 -3.44 3.82 -9.85
N VAL A 57 -3.17 3.99 -8.56
CA VAL A 57 -1.95 4.65 -8.07
C VAL A 57 -1.13 3.68 -7.23
N GLN A 58 0.16 3.57 -7.52
CA GLN A 58 1.09 2.72 -6.76
C GLN A 58 1.89 3.57 -5.75
N VAL A 59 1.87 3.18 -4.48
CA VAL A 59 2.56 3.93 -3.40
C VAL A 59 3.23 2.98 -2.39
N ASN A 60 4.28 3.48 -1.75
CA ASN A 60 4.95 2.77 -0.65
C ASN A 60 4.36 3.20 0.68
N LEU A 61 4.01 2.23 1.51
CA LEU A 61 3.56 2.50 2.87
C LEU A 61 4.69 3.03 3.76
N LEU A 62 5.89 2.49 3.60
CA LEU A 62 7.06 2.86 4.39
C LEU A 62 8.08 3.64 3.53
N PRO A 63 8.85 4.56 4.15
CA PRO A 63 9.93 5.23 3.43
C PRO A 63 10.99 4.23 3.00
N TRP A 64 11.69 4.48 1.88
CA TRP A 64 12.71 3.56 1.36
C TRP A 64 13.97 3.47 2.26
N ARG A 65 14.05 4.22 3.36
CA ARG A 65 15.08 4.11 4.40
C ARG A 65 14.43 4.25 5.77
N TRP A 66 14.88 3.43 6.71
CA TRP A 66 14.30 3.32 8.06
C TRP A 66 14.18 4.63 8.85
N HIS A 67 15.16 5.52 8.71
CA HIS A 67 15.25 6.76 9.50
C HIS A 67 14.57 7.97 8.84
N LEU A 68 13.94 7.79 7.67
CA LEU A 68 13.26 8.90 7.01
C LEU A 68 11.91 9.15 7.66
N THR A 69 11.59 10.43 7.82
CA THR A 69 10.29 10.88 8.26
C THR A 69 9.38 11.23 7.08
N ASP A 70 8.08 11.32 7.36
CA ASP A 70 7.18 12.09 6.51
C ASP A 70 7.55 13.59 6.49
N VAL A 71 6.82 14.39 5.72
CA VAL A 71 6.98 15.85 5.65
C VAL A 71 6.69 16.59 6.95
N GLU A 72 5.97 15.96 7.88
CA GLU A 72 5.60 16.51 9.19
C GLU A 72 6.60 16.10 10.28
N GLY A 73 7.65 15.36 9.94
CA GLY A 73 8.70 14.93 10.87
C GLY A 73 8.35 13.64 11.65
N ASN A 74 7.32 12.90 11.24
CA ASN A 74 6.95 11.64 11.87
C ASN A 74 7.74 10.46 11.28
N LEU A 75 8.37 9.68 12.16
CA LEU A 75 8.79 8.32 11.83
C LEU A 75 7.58 7.37 11.81
N PRO A 76 7.63 6.26 11.05
CA PRO A 76 6.54 5.30 11.01
C PRO A 76 6.33 4.55 12.34
N PHE A 77 7.38 4.39 13.14
CA PHE A 77 7.37 3.54 14.34
C PHE A 77 7.88 4.27 15.57
N VAL A 78 7.22 4.08 16.71
CA VAL A 78 7.65 4.66 17.99
C VAL A 78 8.95 3.99 18.44
N GLY A 79 10.02 4.76 18.61
CA GLY A 79 11.34 4.23 18.97
C GLY A 79 11.96 3.31 17.90
N GLY A 80 11.42 3.28 16.68
CA GLY A 80 11.86 2.36 15.64
C GLY A 80 11.45 0.90 15.89
N ASP A 81 10.42 0.66 16.70
CA ASP A 81 9.87 -0.67 16.96
C ASP A 81 8.71 -0.99 15.98
N PRO A 82 8.87 -1.98 15.07
CA PRO A 82 7.84 -2.39 14.13
C PRO A 82 6.48 -2.74 14.77
N ASP A 83 6.47 -3.22 16.01
CA ASP A 83 5.25 -3.58 16.75
C ASP A 83 4.52 -2.35 17.32
N ARG A 84 5.08 -1.16 17.14
CA ARG A 84 4.54 0.11 17.64
C ARG A 84 4.35 1.12 16.52
N PRO A 85 3.41 0.90 15.59
CA PRO A 85 3.00 1.88 14.57
C PRO A 85 2.71 3.25 15.18
N LYS A 86 3.24 4.32 14.59
CA LYS A 86 3.01 5.70 15.03
C LYS A 86 1.78 6.27 14.33
N GLU A 87 0.72 6.52 15.10
CA GLU A 87 -0.58 6.99 14.61
C GLU A 87 -0.46 8.21 13.66
N ALA A 88 0.33 9.23 14.02
CA ALA A 88 0.49 10.43 13.21
C ALA A 88 0.98 10.16 11.78
N TYR A 89 1.83 9.14 11.60
CA TYR A 89 2.34 8.74 10.28
C TYR A 89 1.28 8.01 9.47
N PHE A 90 0.58 7.04 10.08
CA PHE A 90 -0.41 6.21 9.38
C PHE A 90 -1.74 6.93 9.13
N ALA A 91 -2.13 7.88 9.99
CA ALA A 91 -3.28 8.76 9.77
C ALA A 91 -3.16 9.59 8.48
N ARG A 92 -1.94 9.78 7.98
CA ARG A 92 -1.66 10.46 6.72
C ARG A 92 -2.06 9.61 5.52
N PHE A 93 -1.92 8.29 5.61
CA PHE A 93 -2.40 7.34 4.60
C PHE A 93 -3.92 7.29 4.57
N ASP A 94 -4.61 7.31 5.73
CA ASP A 94 -6.08 7.38 5.75
C ASP A 94 -6.60 8.52 4.86
N ARG A 95 -6.03 9.72 5.02
CA ARG A 95 -6.42 10.91 4.24
C ARG A 95 -6.13 10.74 2.74
N PHE A 96 -4.96 10.22 2.39
CA PHE A 96 -4.57 10.02 0.99
C PHE A 96 -5.45 8.97 0.30
N LEU A 97 -5.68 7.83 0.95
CA LEU A 97 -6.47 6.72 0.42
C LEU A 97 -7.94 7.10 0.26
N ALA A 98 -8.51 7.85 1.22
CA ALA A 98 -9.86 8.39 1.10
C ALA A 98 -9.98 9.35 -0.12
N GLN A 99 -8.98 10.20 -0.36
CA GLN A 99 -8.97 11.09 -1.52
C GLN A 99 -8.84 10.36 -2.86
N ALA A 100 -8.03 9.30 -2.92
CA ALA A 100 -7.91 8.43 -4.09
C ALA A 100 -9.24 7.72 -4.38
N SER A 101 -9.81 7.09 -3.36
CA SER A 101 -11.07 6.34 -3.44
C SER A 101 -12.24 7.23 -3.87
N ALA A 102 -12.35 8.44 -3.33
CA ALA A 102 -13.38 9.42 -3.70
C ALA A 102 -13.32 9.84 -5.18
N ARG A 103 -12.17 9.65 -5.83
CA ARG A 103 -11.94 9.97 -7.25
C ARG A 103 -11.94 8.73 -8.15
N GLY A 104 -12.34 7.57 -7.62
CA GLY A 104 -12.39 6.31 -8.37
C GLY A 104 -11.03 5.67 -8.64
N LEU A 105 -9.95 6.15 -8.01
CA LEU A 105 -8.63 5.55 -8.11
C LEU A 105 -8.47 4.42 -7.09
N VAL A 106 -8.03 3.26 -7.56
CA VAL A 106 -7.64 2.13 -6.70
C VAL A 106 -6.20 2.33 -6.27
N THR A 107 -5.88 2.15 -4.98
CA THR A 107 -4.49 2.21 -4.54
C THR A 107 -3.86 0.83 -4.51
N CYS A 108 -2.74 0.67 -5.21
CA CYS A 108 -1.82 -0.44 -5.03
C CYS A 108 -0.83 -0.09 -3.92
N LEU A 109 -1.04 -0.62 -2.73
CA LEU A 109 -0.24 -0.29 -1.54
C LEU A 109 0.83 -1.35 -1.31
N MET A 110 2.09 -0.92 -1.36
CA MET A 110 3.24 -1.77 -1.04
C MET A 110 3.51 -1.74 0.47
N ILE A 111 3.28 -2.87 1.13
CA ILE A 111 3.31 -2.99 2.59
C ILE A 111 4.74 -2.88 3.10
N LEU A 112 5.64 -3.76 2.64
CA LEU A 112 7.03 -3.82 3.10
C LEU A 112 7.99 -3.61 1.93
N TRP A 113 8.54 -2.40 1.78
CA TRP A 113 9.55 -2.16 0.77
C TRP A 113 10.84 -2.94 1.09
N GLY A 114 11.16 -3.92 0.26
CA GLY A 114 12.39 -4.71 0.32
C GLY A 114 13.23 -4.55 -0.95
N GLY A 115 14.28 -5.36 -1.07
CA GLY A 115 15.16 -5.40 -2.23
C GLY A 115 16.64 -5.54 -1.88
N PRO A 116 17.53 -5.59 -2.88
CA PRO A 116 18.94 -5.92 -2.70
C PRO A 116 19.75 -4.80 -2.02
N ARG A 117 19.16 -3.60 -1.90
CA ARG A 117 19.82 -2.46 -1.25
C ARG A 117 19.83 -2.64 0.26
N PRO A 118 20.92 -2.26 0.95
CA PRO A 118 20.99 -2.34 2.40
C PRO A 118 20.01 -1.34 3.04
N ASN A 119 19.55 -1.66 4.26
CA ASN A 119 18.74 -0.78 5.11
C ASN A 119 17.35 -0.39 4.57
N LEU A 120 16.76 -1.23 3.72
CA LEU A 120 15.34 -1.11 3.35
C LEU A 120 14.43 -1.56 4.51
N PRO A 121 13.18 -1.11 4.58
CA PRO A 121 12.27 -1.47 5.66
C PRO A 121 12.12 -2.98 5.88
N ALA A 122 11.94 -3.78 4.84
CA ALA A 122 11.61 -5.21 4.97
C ALA A 122 12.67 -6.04 5.73
N VAL A 123 13.95 -5.64 5.73
CA VAL A 123 15.02 -6.37 6.46
C VAL A 123 15.06 -6.04 7.96
N ARG A 124 14.25 -5.08 8.42
CA ARG A 124 14.13 -4.69 9.84
C ARG A 124 13.04 -5.44 10.58
N PHE A 125 12.21 -6.20 9.86
CA PHE A 125 11.13 -6.99 10.44
C PHE A 125 11.58 -8.43 10.57
N THR A 126 11.36 -9.02 11.73
CA THR A 126 11.23 -10.48 11.82
C THR A 126 9.96 -10.94 11.08
N THR A 127 9.85 -12.23 10.77
CA THR A 127 8.62 -12.78 10.14
C THR A 127 7.37 -12.50 10.96
N ALA A 128 7.43 -12.68 12.28
CA ALA A 128 6.30 -12.41 13.18
C ALA A 128 5.87 -10.93 13.14
N GLN A 129 6.84 -10.01 13.16
CA GLN A 129 6.57 -8.58 13.04
C GLN A 129 6.00 -8.21 11.67
N ALA A 130 6.50 -8.80 10.59
CA ALA A 130 5.99 -8.58 9.24
C ALA A 130 4.53 -9.02 9.11
N VAL A 131 4.18 -10.18 9.71
CA VAL A 131 2.79 -10.68 9.78
C VAL A 131 1.91 -9.74 10.60
N SER A 132 2.33 -9.37 11.81
CA SER A 132 1.60 -8.45 12.68
C SER A 132 1.33 -7.11 11.99
N PHE A 133 2.36 -6.56 11.35
CA PHE A 133 2.27 -5.32 10.60
C PHE A 133 1.34 -5.41 9.39
N ALA A 134 1.41 -6.50 8.62
CA ALA A 134 0.50 -6.69 7.48
C ALA A 134 -0.97 -6.73 7.93
N ARG A 135 -1.28 -7.41 9.03
CA ARG A 135 -2.64 -7.42 9.61
C ARG A 135 -3.08 -6.03 10.04
N PHE A 136 -2.22 -5.26 10.70
CA PHE A 136 -2.49 -3.86 11.07
C PHE A 136 -2.84 -3.02 9.84
N VAL A 137 -2.07 -3.15 8.76
CA VAL A 137 -2.26 -2.38 7.52
C VAL A 137 -3.57 -2.74 6.83
N VAL A 138 -3.85 -4.03 6.66
CA VAL A 138 -5.09 -4.50 6.01
C VAL A 138 -6.31 -4.13 6.85
N ALA A 139 -6.27 -4.36 8.17
CA ALA A 139 -7.37 -3.98 9.05
C ALA A 139 -7.65 -2.47 9.03
N ARG A 140 -6.61 -1.64 8.88
CA ARG A 140 -6.77 -0.18 8.83
C ARG A 140 -7.33 0.32 7.50
N TYR A 141 -6.80 -0.16 6.37
CA TYR A 141 -7.10 0.43 5.06
C TYR A 141 -8.00 -0.43 4.15
N GLY A 142 -8.31 -1.67 4.53
CA GLY A 142 -9.11 -2.60 3.72
C GLY A 142 -10.57 -2.21 3.53
N HIS A 143 -11.05 -1.19 4.26
CA HIS A 143 -12.35 -0.58 3.99
C HIS A 143 -12.40 0.23 2.67
N HIS A 144 -11.26 0.43 2.02
CA HIS A 144 -11.19 0.93 0.64
C HIS A 144 -11.02 -0.24 -0.34
N ARG A 145 -11.38 -0.02 -1.62
CA ARG A 145 -10.95 -0.92 -2.69
C ARG A 145 -9.44 -0.81 -2.88
N MET A 146 -8.69 -1.80 -2.42
CA MET A 146 -7.23 -1.83 -2.44
C MET A 146 -6.68 -2.91 -3.38
N ILE A 147 -5.42 -2.74 -3.77
CA ILE A 147 -4.58 -3.81 -4.31
C ILE A 147 -3.37 -3.92 -3.37
N TRP A 148 -3.18 -5.08 -2.74
CA TRP A 148 -2.08 -5.28 -1.82
C TRP A 148 -0.86 -5.81 -2.56
N SER A 149 0.29 -5.17 -2.33
CA SER A 149 1.59 -5.68 -2.76
C SER A 149 2.42 -5.94 -1.51
N LEU A 150 2.81 -7.20 -1.29
CA LEU A 150 3.53 -7.60 -0.07
C LEU A 150 4.88 -6.84 0.01
N SER A 151 5.54 -6.65 -1.13
CA SER A 151 6.77 -5.90 -1.32
C SER A 151 6.90 -5.33 -2.73
N GLY A 152 7.69 -4.26 -2.89
CA GLY A 152 7.92 -3.58 -4.16
C GLY A 152 9.21 -3.96 -4.92
N ASP A 153 10.17 -4.64 -4.30
CA ASP A 153 11.46 -5.03 -4.93
C ASP A 153 12.17 -6.19 -4.19
N ALA A 154 11.50 -6.86 -3.25
CA ALA A 154 12.11 -7.97 -2.51
C ALA A 154 12.33 -9.21 -3.37
N GLU A 155 13.42 -9.92 -3.09
CA GLU A 155 13.67 -11.24 -3.67
C GLU A 155 12.88 -12.29 -2.90
N TYR A 156 11.65 -12.55 -3.34
CA TYR A 156 10.71 -13.47 -2.69
C TYR A 156 11.32 -14.85 -2.43
N ALA A 157 12.13 -15.36 -3.35
CA ALA A 157 12.77 -16.67 -3.24
C ALA A 157 13.77 -16.81 -2.08
N ARG A 158 14.34 -15.71 -1.57
CA ARG A 158 15.32 -15.77 -0.46
C ARG A 158 14.69 -15.82 0.92
N GLU A 159 13.47 -15.30 1.05
CA GLU A 159 12.76 -15.20 2.32
C GLU A 159 11.34 -15.73 2.17
N ILE A 160 11.20 -16.87 1.47
CA ILE A 160 9.91 -17.43 1.06
C ILE A 160 8.96 -17.61 2.25
N GLU A 161 9.45 -18.14 3.37
CA GLU A 161 8.66 -18.34 4.59
C GLU A 161 8.08 -17.03 5.13
N LYS A 162 8.84 -15.93 5.04
CA LYS A 162 8.36 -14.62 5.46
C LYS A 162 7.26 -14.12 4.53
N TRP A 163 7.49 -14.19 3.22
CA TRP A 163 6.54 -13.64 2.24
C TRP A 163 5.27 -14.47 2.13
N ASP A 164 5.34 -15.80 2.24
CA ASP A 164 4.18 -16.67 2.33
C ASP A 164 3.35 -16.37 3.59
N ALA A 165 4.02 -16.20 4.73
CA ALA A 165 3.34 -15.85 5.98
C ALA A 165 2.67 -14.47 5.90
N VAL A 166 3.33 -13.47 5.28
CA VAL A 166 2.73 -12.15 5.04
C VAL A 166 1.56 -12.24 4.07
N GLY A 167 1.67 -13.02 2.98
CA GLY A 167 0.58 -13.24 2.02
C GLY A 167 -0.65 -13.85 2.69
N ALA A 168 -0.47 -14.95 3.45
CA ALA A 168 -1.53 -15.57 4.21
C ALA A 168 -2.16 -14.62 5.24
N ALA A 169 -1.36 -13.74 5.85
CA ALA A 169 -1.87 -12.73 6.78
C ALA A 169 -2.74 -11.67 6.08
N VAL A 170 -2.34 -11.24 4.88
CA VAL A 170 -3.15 -10.32 4.07
C VAL A 170 -4.47 -10.99 3.67
N GLU A 171 -4.42 -12.18 3.09
CA GLU A 171 -5.62 -12.92 2.65
C GLU A 171 -6.60 -13.22 3.79
N SER A 172 -6.10 -13.56 4.98
CA SER A 172 -6.97 -13.88 6.12
C SER A 172 -7.53 -12.66 6.85
N THR A 173 -7.02 -11.46 6.58
CA THR A 173 -7.46 -10.21 7.23
C THR A 173 -8.36 -9.36 6.33
N ASP A 174 -8.22 -9.48 5.01
CA ASP A 174 -9.00 -8.73 4.02
C ASP A 174 -10.36 -9.43 3.80
N LEU A 175 -11.37 -9.03 4.59
CA LEU A 175 -12.72 -9.64 4.64
C LEU A 175 -13.76 -8.83 3.87
#